data_AF-A0A7X4EF97-F1
#
_entry.id   AF-A0A7X4EF97-F1
#
_cell.length_a   1.000
_cell.length_b   1.000
_cell.length_c   1.000
_cell.angle_alpha   90.00
_cell.angle_beta   90.00
_cell.angle_gamma   90.00
#
_symmetry.space_group_name_H-M   'P 1'
#
loop_
_entity.id
_entity.type
_entity.pdbx_description
1 polymer ?
#
loop_
_entity_poly.entity_id
_entity_poly.type
_entity_poly.pdbx_seq_one_letter_code
_entity_poly.pdbx_strand_id
1 'polypeptide(L)'
;MGEVEHRDGHVVVGASVGPPDTHRLCAGLHQAAQRGNARITLDFSACTGITQAVMLPLMPIVTTYRERRGVVFRLLLPSDDGLSRLFVNTNWAHHIDPDAFQPNVHEGGHVPALRFEDDGANGQDAILVRVMELILRNLDTSRDTLKAVEWSLGEIMENVPIHAESPVGGFVQATAYSGGNAVEFVVADGGIGIPASMGAADDQSALTDAITEGVTRDPKRNAGNGLFGSYQVAVLSDGVFELRSGWGLLRRIGDGDLRTEPSTAPYPGTSVRCRIGLGDPGLLARALRFRGQSHDPPHDYLQREYEDNHGAMIVNMKKKASLDFGSRRGGRRMRRMVRNLLVGHPSVVLDFDGVGIITSSFADEFFGRLFVAMGPRAFMTRIRMINVDLTVEGLIDRAILQRSRLGNSED
;
A
#
# COMPACT_ATOMS: atom_id res chain seq x y z
N MET A 1 -25.07 5.96 10.19
CA MET A 1 -24.16 7.05 9.82
C MET A 1 -23.34 7.35 11.08
N GLY A 2 -22.01 7.42 11.00
CA GLY A 2 -21.18 7.58 12.19
C GLY A 2 -21.33 8.97 12.82
N GLU A 3 -21.56 9.02 14.13
CA GLU A 3 -21.56 10.27 14.89
C GLU A 3 -20.11 10.60 15.30
N VAL A 4 -19.66 11.81 15.00
CA VAL A 4 -18.43 12.38 15.56
C VAL A 4 -18.85 13.53 16.45
N GLU A 5 -18.71 13.36 17.76
CA GLU A 5 -19.00 14.42 18.74
C GLU A 5 -17.70 15.10 19.17
N HIS A 6 -17.76 16.41 19.37
CA HIS A 6 -16.64 17.15 19.94
C HIS A 6 -17.11 18.02 21.11
N ARG A 7 -16.45 17.86 22.27
CA ARG A 7 -16.64 18.69 23.47
C ARG A 7 -15.28 18.98 24.09
N ASP A 8 -14.89 20.26 24.13
CA ASP A 8 -13.72 20.78 24.85
C ASP A 8 -12.43 19.94 24.76
N GLY A 9 -11.93 19.74 23.53
CA GLY A 9 -10.69 18.99 23.31
C GLY A 9 -10.88 17.47 23.37
N HIS A 10 -12.10 16.98 23.56
CA HIS A 10 -12.46 15.57 23.45
C HIS A 10 -13.23 15.33 22.15
N VAL A 11 -12.65 14.55 21.23
CA VAL A 11 -13.27 14.14 19.96
C VAL A 11 -13.65 12.68 20.08
N VAL A 12 -14.95 12.40 20.16
CA VAL A 12 -15.51 11.06 20.28
C VAL A 12 -15.91 10.55 18.90
N VAL A 13 -15.40 9.38 18.55
CA VAL A 13 -15.67 8.69 17.29
C VAL A 13 -16.67 7.58 17.53
N GLY A 14 -17.85 7.68 16.92
CA GLY A 14 -18.93 6.72 17.05
C GLY A 14 -18.66 5.36 16.41
N ALA A 15 -19.66 4.47 16.48
CA ALA A 15 -19.50 3.06 16.17
C ALA A 15 -19.04 2.73 14.74
N SER A 16 -19.61 3.37 13.72
CA SER A 16 -19.28 3.06 12.32
C SER A 16 -18.81 4.32 11.60
N VAL A 17 -17.52 4.39 11.26
CA VAL A 17 -16.95 5.49 10.50
C VAL A 17 -16.36 4.98 9.20
N GLY A 18 -16.99 5.37 8.09
CA GLY A 18 -16.58 4.98 6.74
C GLY A 18 -15.81 6.10 6.01
N PRO A 19 -15.28 5.81 4.81
CA PRO A 19 -14.64 6.83 3.97
C PRO A 19 -15.49 8.10 3.76
N PRO A 20 -16.82 8.04 3.59
CA PRO A 20 -17.62 9.27 3.50
C PRO A 20 -17.52 10.17 4.74
N ASP A 21 -17.25 9.62 5.92
CA ASP A 21 -17.23 10.33 7.20
C ASP A 21 -15.87 11.01 7.50
N THR A 22 -14.82 10.75 6.71
CA THR A 22 -13.46 11.30 6.92
C THR A 22 -13.45 12.81 7.17
N HIS A 23 -14.23 13.57 6.39
CA HIS A 23 -14.29 15.03 6.50
C HIS A 23 -14.82 15.49 7.87
N ARG A 24 -15.75 14.75 8.49
CA ARG A 24 -16.31 15.09 9.82
C ARG A 24 -15.25 14.96 10.90
N LEU A 25 -14.43 13.90 10.80
CA LEU A 25 -13.35 13.66 11.74
C LEU A 25 -12.23 14.70 11.60
N CYS A 26 -11.85 15.05 10.36
CA CYS A 26 -10.93 16.16 10.10
C CYS A 26 -11.47 17.49 10.65
N ALA A 27 -12.76 17.78 10.44
CA ALA A 27 -13.40 18.99 10.96
C ALA A 27 -13.41 19.04 12.48
N GLY A 28 -13.78 17.93 13.13
CA GLY A 28 -13.79 17.81 14.60
C GLY A 28 -12.40 18.06 15.20
N LEU A 29 -11.36 17.48 14.59
CA LEU A 29 -9.97 17.73 14.94
C LEU A 29 -9.57 19.20 14.78
N HIS A 30 -9.91 19.81 13.64
CA HIS A 30 -9.60 21.21 13.37
C HIS A 30 -10.28 22.14 14.37
N GLN A 31 -11.57 21.93 14.64
CA GLN A 31 -12.34 22.70 15.61
C GLN A 31 -11.80 22.54 17.03
N ALA A 32 -11.44 21.31 17.42
CA ALA A 32 -10.81 21.04 18.71
C ALA A 32 -9.49 21.81 18.86
N ALA A 33 -8.64 21.80 17.84
CA ALA A 33 -7.36 22.48 17.87
C ALA A 33 -7.47 24.02 17.78
N GLN A 34 -8.43 24.56 17.01
CA GLN A 34 -8.61 26.01 16.88
C GLN A 34 -9.12 26.67 18.16
N ARG A 35 -9.83 25.95 19.03
CA ARG A 35 -10.30 26.48 20.33
C ARG A 35 -9.18 26.68 21.37
N GLY A 36 -7.91 26.59 20.96
CA GLY A 36 -6.76 26.80 21.83
C GLY A 36 -6.49 25.65 22.79
N ASN A 37 -7.09 24.48 22.55
CA ASN A 37 -6.85 23.31 23.39
C ASN A 37 -5.40 22.84 23.23
N ALA A 38 -4.62 22.96 24.31
CA ALA A 38 -3.24 22.43 24.36
C ALA A 38 -3.20 20.90 24.36
N ARG A 39 -4.33 20.25 24.68
CA ARG A 39 -4.48 18.80 24.69
C ARG A 39 -5.77 18.39 23.99
N ILE A 40 -5.66 17.39 23.11
CA ILE A 40 -6.80 16.79 22.42
C ILE A 40 -6.81 15.29 22.68
N THR A 41 -7.96 14.75 23.09
CA THR A 41 -8.19 13.31 23.19
C THR A 41 -9.00 12.86 21.99
N LEU A 42 -8.46 11.91 21.22
CA LEU A 42 -9.17 11.18 20.20
C LEU A 42 -9.68 9.86 20.80
N ASP A 43 -11.00 9.78 20.98
CA ASP A 43 -11.65 8.64 21.61
C ASP A 43 -12.31 7.74 20.56
N PHE A 44 -11.70 6.58 20.30
CA PHE A 44 -12.23 5.55 19.43
C PHE A 44 -12.86 4.38 20.20
N SER A 45 -13.06 4.50 21.52
CA SER A 45 -13.54 3.39 22.38
C SER A 45 -14.85 2.76 21.91
N ALA A 46 -15.75 3.57 21.33
CA ALA A 46 -17.03 3.13 20.78
C ALA A 46 -16.93 2.61 19.32
N CYS A 47 -15.80 2.81 18.65
CA CYS A 47 -15.62 2.45 17.24
C CYS A 47 -15.61 0.92 17.06
N THR A 48 -16.46 0.42 16.17
CA THR A 48 -16.59 -0.99 15.80
C THR A 48 -16.08 -1.28 14.39
N GLY A 49 -15.70 -0.25 13.63
CA GLY A 49 -15.15 -0.42 12.29
C GLY A 49 -14.60 0.88 11.71
N ILE A 50 -13.37 0.82 11.21
CA ILE A 50 -12.69 1.92 10.53
C ILE A 50 -11.66 1.38 9.52
N THR A 51 -11.31 2.19 8.52
CA THR A 51 -10.40 1.79 7.44
C THR A 51 -9.26 2.79 7.25
N GLN A 52 -8.23 2.38 6.52
CA GLN A 52 -7.10 3.24 6.16
C GLN A 52 -7.51 4.51 5.40
N ALA A 53 -8.58 4.45 4.61
CA ALA A 53 -9.13 5.60 3.90
C ALA A 53 -9.68 6.72 4.82
N VAL A 54 -10.02 6.36 6.07
CA VAL A 54 -10.44 7.32 7.09
C VAL A 54 -9.24 7.80 7.90
N MET A 55 -8.34 6.87 8.27
CA MET A 55 -7.27 7.17 9.22
C MET A 55 -6.10 7.92 8.59
N LEU A 56 -5.66 7.56 7.37
CA LEU A 56 -4.49 8.19 6.75
C LEU A 56 -4.61 9.71 6.60
N PRO A 57 -5.77 10.26 6.15
CA PRO A 57 -5.97 11.71 6.08
C PRO A 57 -5.82 12.44 7.42
N LEU A 58 -5.98 11.75 8.56
CA LEU A 58 -5.79 12.37 9.88
C LEU A 58 -4.33 12.52 10.24
N MET A 59 -3.45 11.65 9.74
CA MET A 59 -2.04 11.60 10.11
C MET A 59 -1.30 12.92 9.85
N PRO A 60 -1.38 13.54 8.65
CA PRO A 60 -0.73 14.84 8.43
C PRO A 60 -1.34 15.97 9.27
N ILE A 61 -2.65 15.93 9.54
CA ILE A 61 -3.35 16.92 10.36
C ILE A 61 -2.84 16.85 11.81
N VAL A 62 -2.89 15.66 12.42
CA VAL A 62 -2.44 15.43 13.79
C VAL A 62 -0.96 15.78 13.94
N THR A 63 -0.12 15.35 12.99
CA THR A 63 1.32 15.63 12.98
C THR A 63 1.59 17.13 12.88
N THR A 64 0.87 17.85 12.01
CA THR A 64 1.01 19.31 11.88
C THR A 64 0.66 20.02 13.18
N TYR A 65 -0.45 19.66 13.84
CA TYR A 65 -0.83 20.27 15.11
C TYR A 65 0.15 19.95 16.24
N ARG A 66 0.65 18.72 16.31
CA ARG A 66 1.63 18.31 17.30
C ARG A 66 2.96 19.06 17.12
N GLU A 67 3.52 19.01 15.93
CA GLU A 67 4.89 19.48 15.67
C GLU A 67 4.99 21.00 15.46
N ARG A 68 3.95 21.62 14.90
CA ARG A 68 3.97 23.07 14.60
C ARG A 68 3.20 23.92 15.60
N ARG A 69 2.26 23.34 16.35
CA ARG A 69 1.44 24.08 17.33
C ARG A 69 1.56 23.55 18.76
N GLY A 70 2.36 22.52 19.01
CA GLY A 70 2.60 21.99 20.35
C GLY A 70 1.37 21.34 20.99
N VAL A 71 0.38 20.91 20.19
CA VAL A 71 -0.83 20.24 20.70
C VAL A 71 -0.47 18.81 21.12
N VAL A 72 -0.82 18.44 22.34
CA VAL A 72 -0.63 17.07 22.86
C VAL A 72 -1.84 16.23 22.51
N PHE A 73 -1.63 15.14 21.79
CA PHE A 73 -2.69 14.19 21.47
C PHE A 73 -2.67 13.01 22.45
N ARG A 74 -3.87 12.56 22.84
CA ARG A 74 -4.10 11.30 23.56
C ARG A 74 -5.03 10.42 22.75
N LEU A 75 -4.73 9.13 22.67
CA LEU A 75 -5.57 8.17 21.98
C LEU A 75 -6.24 7.22 22.98
N LEU A 76 -7.56 7.13 22.93
CA LEU A 76 -8.29 6.00 23.51
C LEU A 76 -8.60 5.02 22.38
N LEU A 77 -8.05 3.81 22.51
CA LEU A 77 -8.22 2.74 21.52
C LEU A 77 -9.67 2.22 21.52
N PRO A 78 -10.10 1.60 20.40
CA PRO A 78 -11.33 0.84 20.37
C PRO A 78 -11.42 -0.21 21.48
N SER A 79 -12.62 -0.40 22.03
CA SER A 79 -12.89 -1.47 22.99
C SER A 79 -12.85 -2.86 22.34
N ASP A 80 -13.01 -2.94 21.00
CA ASP A 80 -12.81 -4.17 20.24
C ASP A 80 -11.32 -4.50 20.13
N ASP A 81 -10.94 -5.67 20.64
CA ASP A 81 -9.57 -6.18 20.63
C ASP A 81 -8.94 -6.27 19.22
N GLY A 82 -9.73 -6.68 18.23
CA GLY A 82 -9.27 -6.83 16.85
C GLY A 82 -8.92 -5.49 16.24
N LEU A 83 -9.80 -4.51 16.42
CA LEU A 83 -9.63 -3.15 15.94
C LEU A 83 -8.53 -2.41 16.72
N SER A 84 -8.44 -2.61 18.03
CA SER A 84 -7.36 -2.11 18.87
C SER A 84 -5.98 -2.58 18.37
N ARG A 85 -5.85 -3.88 18.06
CA ARG A 85 -4.64 -4.43 17.42
C ARG A 85 -4.41 -3.85 16.03
N LEU A 86 -5.46 -3.58 15.25
CA LEU A 86 -5.32 -2.94 13.95
C LEU A 86 -4.65 -1.56 14.08
N PHE A 87 -5.13 -0.71 15.00
CA PHE A 87 -4.56 0.63 15.26
C PHE A 87 -3.06 0.59 15.56
N VAL A 88 -2.62 -0.39 16.34
CA VAL A 88 -1.20 -0.58 16.67
C VAL A 88 -0.44 -1.13 15.47
N ASN A 89 -0.98 -2.15 14.78
CA ASN A 89 -0.30 -2.82 13.67
C ASN A 89 -0.17 -1.97 12.40
N THR A 90 -1.04 -0.99 12.21
CA THR A 90 -0.99 -0.05 11.08
C THR A 90 -0.29 1.26 11.43
N ASN A 91 0.28 1.39 12.64
CA ASN A 91 0.91 2.62 13.16
C ASN A 91 -0.02 3.82 13.33
N TRP A 92 -1.34 3.67 13.20
CA TRP A 92 -2.27 4.78 13.49
C TRP A 92 -2.12 5.25 14.94
N ALA A 93 -1.97 4.30 15.88
CA ALA A 93 -1.80 4.63 17.29
C ALA A 93 -0.51 5.43 17.54
N HIS A 94 0.59 4.99 16.93
CA HIS A 94 1.88 5.67 17.03
C HIS A 94 1.85 7.08 16.45
N HIS A 95 1.26 7.27 15.26
CA HIS A 95 1.19 8.58 14.63
C HIS A 95 0.27 9.56 15.38
N ILE A 96 -0.71 9.07 16.13
CA ILE A 96 -1.58 9.89 16.97
C ILE A 96 -0.93 10.22 18.32
N ASP A 97 -0.51 9.20 19.08
CA ASP A 97 0.02 9.33 20.44
C ASP A 97 1.36 8.58 20.54
N PRO A 98 2.45 9.14 19.99
CA PRO A 98 3.75 8.47 19.94
C PRO A 98 4.39 8.26 21.32
N ASP A 99 3.96 9.01 22.33
CA ASP A 99 4.44 8.85 23.72
C ASP A 99 3.89 7.56 24.35
N ALA A 100 2.66 7.17 23.98
CA ALA A 100 2.02 5.96 24.48
C ALA A 100 2.27 4.72 23.60
N PHE A 101 2.50 4.91 22.30
CA PHE A 101 2.58 3.81 21.33
C PHE A 101 3.87 3.84 20.51
N GLN A 102 4.66 2.77 20.62
CA GLN A 102 5.86 2.58 19.81
C GLN A 102 5.50 2.22 18.36
N PRO A 103 6.36 2.60 17.39
CA PRO A 103 6.13 2.22 15.99
C PRO A 103 6.25 0.71 15.82
N ASN A 104 5.33 0.14 15.07
CA ASN A 104 5.37 -1.24 14.64
C ASN A 104 6.04 -1.35 13.27
N VAL A 105 6.99 -2.28 13.17
CA VAL A 105 7.73 -2.61 11.95
C VAL A 105 7.31 -3.96 11.35
N HIS A 106 6.34 -4.65 11.96
CA HIS A 106 5.96 -5.99 11.52
C HIS A 106 5.25 -5.96 10.16
N GLU A 107 5.78 -6.73 9.22
CA GLU A 107 5.26 -6.81 7.86
C GLU A 107 4.30 -8.00 7.71
N GLY A 108 3.07 -7.70 7.32
CA GLY A 108 1.96 -8.63 7.25
C GLY A 108 1.26 -8.62 5.89
N GLY A 109 -0.08 -8.62 5.92
CA GLY A 109 -0.92 -8.35 4.75
C GLY A 109 -1.05 -6.85 4.44
N HIS A 110 -0.25 -6.01 5.07
CA HIS A 110 -0.23 -4.56 4.91
C HIS A 110 1.17 -4.01 5.11
N VAL A 111 1.43 -2.86 4.50
CA VAL A 111 2.47 -1.92 4.89
C VAL A 111 1.80 -0.92 5.85
N PRO A 112 2.29 -0.72 7.08
CA PRO A 112 1.68 0.22 8.02
C PRO A 112 1.77 1.67 7.52
N ALA A 113 1.08 2.60 8.17
CA ALA A 113 1.21 4.01 7.86
C ALA A 113 2.67 4.47 8.05
N LEU A 114 3.28 4.96 6.99
CA LEU A 114 4.64 5.50 6.96
C LEU A 114 4.58 6.98 6.62
N ARG A 115 5.35 7.77 7.36
CA ARG A 115 5.67 9.15 6.96
C ARG A 115 6.87 9.11 6.02
N PHE A 116 6.79 9.87 4.93
CA PHE A 116 7.88 10.07 3.98
C PHE A 116 8.11 11.54 3.70
N GLU A 117 9.38 11.88 3.48
CA GLU A 117 9.90 13.16 3.04
C GLU A 117 10.89 12.85 1.90
N ASP A 118 11.32 13.86 1.12
CA ASP A 118 12.18 13.67 -0.06
C ASP A 118 13.43 12.83 0.23
N ASP A 119 14.03 13.00 1.41
CA ASP A 119 15.29 12.37 1.77
C ASP A 119 15.16 11.56 3.09
N GLY A 120 15.57 10.28 3.10
CA GLY A 120 15.72 9.52 4.36
C GLY A 120 15.46 8.01 4.26
N ALA A 121 15.48 7.34 5.43
CA ALA A 121 15.27 5.88 5.54
C ALA A 121 13.86 5.40 5.12
N ASN A 122 12.89 6.32 5.00
CA ASN A 122 11.55 6.11 4.43
C ASN A 122 11.40 6.84 3.08
N GLY A 123 12.48 6.94 2.29
CA GLY A 123 12.41 7.49 0.94
C GLY A 123 11.39 6.74 0.06
N GLN A 124 10.89 7.41 -0.97
CA GLN A 124 9.81 6.91 -1.81
C GLN A 124 10.13 5.52 -2.41
N ASP A 125 11.36 5.31 -2.86
CA ASP A 125 11.83 4.03 -3.41
C ASP A 125 11.72 2.88 -2.39
N ALA A 126 12.11 3.11 -1.13
CA ALA A 126 12.04 2.09 -0.09
C ALA A 126 10.59 1.69 0.19
N ILE A 127 9.66 2.65 0.15
CA ILE A 127 8.24 2.39 0.32
C ILE A 127 7.68 1.63 -0.88
N LEU A 128 8.03 2.03 -2.10
CA LEU A 128 7.63 1.31 -3.32
C LEU A 128 8.08 -0.15 -3.25
N VAL A 129 9.33 -0.42 -2.88
CA VAL A 129 9.85 -1.78 -2.68
C VAL A 129 9.00 -2.57 -1.68
N ARG A 130 8.64 -1.97 -0.53
CA ARG A 130 7.83 -2.65 0.49
C ARG A 130 6.41 -2.98 -0.02
N VAL A 131 5.79 -2.07 -0.77
CA VAL A 131 4.46 -2.32 -1.35
C VAL A 131 4.54 -3.39 -2.44
N MET A 132 5.57 -3.38 -3.28
CA MET A 132 5.76 -4.40 -4.32
C MET A 132 6.03 -5.78 -3.70
N GLU A 133 6.83 -5.86 -2.63
CA GLU A 133 7.02 -7.09 -1.87
C GLU A 133 5.74 -7.58 -1.20
N LEU A 134 4.92 -6.67 -0.64
CA LEU A 134 3.61 -6.99 -0.10
C LEU A 134 2.75 -7.68 -1.16
N ILE A 135 2.68 -7.13 -2.38
CA ILE A 135 1.89 -7.67 -3.48
C ILE A 135 2.44 -9.04 -3.89
N LEU A 136 3.74 -9.14 -4.20
CA LEU A 136 4.38 -10.39 -4.64
C LEU A 136 4.16 -11.56 -3.67
N ARG A 137 4.13 -11.28 -2.36
CA ARG A 137 3.98 -12.31 -1.31
C ARG A 137 2.53 -12.67 -1.01
N ASN A 138 1.57 -11.79 -1.29
CA ASN A 138 0.19 -11.93 -0.79
C ASN A 138 -0.88 -12.01 -1.88
N LEU A 139 -0.57 -11.58 -3.11
CA LEU A 139 -1.51 -11.50 -4.23
C LEU A 139 -0.95 -12.24 -5.45
N ASP A 140 -1.83 -12.76 -6.30
CA ASP A 140 -1.43 -13.33 -7.58
C ASP A 140 -1.31 -12.17 -8.59
N THR A 141 -0.17 -12.07 -9.28
CA THR A 141 0.13 -10.93 -10.15
C THR A 141 1.03 -11.30 -11.32
N SER A 142 1.12 -10.41 -12.32
CA SER A 142 2.12 -10.43 -13.39
C SER A 142 3.09 -9.25 -13.24
N ARG A 143 4.19 -9.26 -14.02
CA ARG A 143 5.12 -8.12 -14.16
C ARG A 143 4.41 -6.86 -14.63
N ASP A 144 3.50 -6.99 -15.59
CA ASP A 144 2.76 -5.86 -16.15
C ASP A 144 1.84 -5.22 -15.13
N THR A 145 1.08 -6.02 -14.37
CA THR A 145 0.24 -5.49 -13.29
C THR A 145 1.08 -4.83 -12.19
N LEU A 146 2.23 -5.41 -11.84
CA LEU A 146 3.16 -4.79 -10.88
C LEU A 146 3.67 -3.43 -11.36
N LYS A 147 4.07 -3.32 -12.63
CA LYS A 147 4.47 -2.03 -13.24
C LYS A 147 3.36 -0.99 -13.12
N ALA A 148 2.10 -1.37 -13.35
CA ALA A 148 0.97 -0.44 -13.30
C ALA A 148 0.76 0.09 -11.88
N VAL A 149 0.86 -0.79 -10.87
CA VAL A 149 0.75 -0.42 -9.46
C VAL A 149 1.95 0.41 -9.01
N GLU A 150 3.16 0.00 -9.36
CA GLU A 150 4.40 0.73 -9.06
C GLU A 150 4.35 2.15 -9.58
N TRP A 151 4.02 2.32 -10.87
CA TRP A 151 3.90 3.63 -11.50
C TRP A 151 2.80 4.47 -10.82
N SER A 152 1.62 3.90 -10.59
CA SER A 152 0.49 4.63 -9.97
C SER A 152 0.83 5.12 -8.56
N LEU A 153 1.45 4.27 -7.74
CA LEU A 153 1.86 4.66 -6.39
C LEU A 153 3.00 5.68 -6.42
N GLY A 154 3.99 5.49 -7.29
CA GLY A 154 5.11 6.40 -7.48
C GLY A 154 4.65 7.82 -7.83
N GLU A 155 3.82 7.95 -8.85
CA GLU A 155 3.28 9.25 -9.30
C GLU A 155 2.44 9.94 -8.22
N ILE A 156 1.62 9.16 -7.49
CA ILE A 156 0.83 9.73 -6.38
C ILE A 156 1.74 10.22 -5.25
N MET A 157 2.79 9.47 -4.91
CA MET A 157 3.75 9.87 -3.87
C MET A 157 4.61 11.06 -4.28
N GLU A 158 5.04 11.12 -5.54
CA GLU A 158 5.87 12.19 -6.10
C GLU A 158 5.14 13.55 -6.11
N ASN A 159 3.80 13.55 -6.24
CA ASN A 159 3.01 14.77 -6.13
C ASN A 159 3.18 15.49 -4.78
N VAL A 160 3.49 14.76 -3.69
CA VAL A 160 3.59 15.36 -2.37
C VAL A 160 4.75 16.35 -2.27
N PRO A 161 6.02 15.95 -2.47
CA PRO A 161 7.12 16.90 -2.40
C PRO A 161 7.09 17.97 -3.49
N ILE A 162 6.58 17.65 -4.68
CA ILE A 162 6.56 18.61 -5.81
C ILE A 162 5.46 19.67 -5.65
N HIS A 163 4.27 19.28 -5.18
CA HIS A 163 3.06 20.13 -5.29
C HIS A 163 2.39 20.45 -3.96
N ALA A 164 2.62 19.68 -2.89
CA ALA A 164 1.84 19.86 -1.66
C ALA A 164 2.31 21.05 -0.82
N GLU A 165 3.59 21.42 -0.85
CA GLU A 165 4.19 22.35 0.12
C GLU A 165 3.88 21.93 1.58
N SER A 166 3.86 20.60 1.82
CA SER A 166 3.44 20.03 3.11
C SER A 166 4.50 20.28 4.19
N PRO A 167 4.14 20.83 5.36
CA PRO A 167 5.10 21.11 6.44
C PRO A 167 5.59 19.87 7.18
N VAL A 168 5.01 18.70 6.89
CA VAL A 168 5.27 17.42 7.58
C VAL A 168 5.47 16.26 6.59
N GLY A 169 5.67 16.56 5.30
CA GLY A 169 5.79 15.55 4.26
C GLY A 169 4.47 14.83 3.95
N GLY A 170 4.58 13.59 3.46
CA GLY A 170 3.46 12.74 3.09
C GLY A 170 3.33 11.51 3.99
N PHE A 171 2.14 10.92 3.98
CA PHE A 171 1.85 9.65 4.63
C PHE A 171 1.32 8.65 3.61
N VAL A 172 1.73 7.40 3.74
CA VAL A 172 1.29 6.32 2.87
C VAL A 172 1.02 5.04 3.65
N GLN A 173 -0.02 4.32 3.26
CA GLN A 173 -0.31 2.97 3.75
C GLN A 173 -0.80 2.10 2.59
N ALA A 174 -0.46 0.81 2.60
CA ALA A 174 -0.95 -0.15 1.62
C ALA A 174 -1.49 -1.43 2.28
N THR A 175 -2.55 -1.99 1.74
CA THR A 175 -3.18 -3.23 2.23
C THR A 175 -3.45 -4.18 1.05
N ALA A 176 -3.07 -5.44 1.20
CA ALA A 176 -3.35 -6.51 0.24
C ALA A 176 -4.61 -7.28 0.65
N TYR A 177 -5.61 -7.31 -0.23
CA TYR A 177 -6.87 -8.02 -0.05
C TYR A 177 -6.85 -9.33 -0.84
N SER A 178 -6.38 -10.40 -0.22
CA SER A 178 -6.25 -11.71 -0.88
C SER A 178 -7.59 -12.28 -1.39
N GLY A 179 -8.70 -12.01 -0.69
CA GLY A 179 -10.02 -12.49 -1.09
C GLY A 179 -10.57 -11.86 -2.38
N GLY A 180 -10.05 -10.70 -2.79
CA GLY A 180 -10.43 -10.02 -4.02
C GLY A 180 -9.28 -9.85 -5.02
N ASN A 181 -8.13 -10.46 -4.76
CA ASN A 181 -6.86 -10.24 -5.48
C ASN A 181 -6.61 -8.75 -5.80
N ALA A 182 -6.69 -7.89 -4.79
CA ALA A 182 -6.62 -6.44 -4.94
C ALA A 182 -5.62 -5.82 -3.95
N VAL A 183 -5.01 -4.71 -4.33
CA VAL A 183 -4.21 -3.86 -3.45
C VAL A 183 -4.87 -2.50 -3.31
N GLU A 184 -4.90 -1.96 -2.10
CA GLU A 184 -5.32 -0.58 -1.86
C GLU A 184 -4.23 0.19 -1.16
N PHE A 185 -3.89 1.36 -1.68
CA PHE A 185 -3.01 2.31 -1.02
C PHE A 185 -3.70 3.65 -0.85
N VAL A 186 -3.35 4.32 0.24
CA VAL A 186 -3.77 5.69 0.55
C VAL A 186 -2.54 6.53 0.75
N VAL A 187 -2.46 7.64 0.03
CA VAL A 187 -1.43 8.67 0.18
C VAL A 187 -2.11 9.96 0.62
N ALA A 188 -1.60 10.60 1.67
CA ALA A 188 -2.18 11.81 2.21
C ALA A 188 -1.10 12.80 2.67
N ASP A 189 -1.31 14.08 2.39
CA ASP A 189 -0.48 15.19 2.86
C ASP A 189 -1.33 16.25 3.57
N GLY A 190 -0.68 17.17 4.29
CA GLY A 190 -1.31 18.30 4.99
C GLY A 190 -0.93 19.65 4.40
N GLY A 191 -0.66 19.68 3.09
CA GLY A 191 -0.18 20.82 2.34
C GLY A 191 -1.24 21.83 1.95
N ILE A 192 -1.05 22.50 0.81
CA ILE A 192 -1.95 23.55 0.27
C ILE A 192 -3.16 22.99 -0.48
N GLY A 193 -3.10 21.72 -0.90
CA GLY A 193 -4.14 21.06 -1.68
C GLY A 193 -4.16 21.39 -3.18
N ILE A 194 -4.88 20.57 -3.95
CA ILE A 194 -5.01 20.67 -5.41
C ILE A 194 -5.58 22.03 -5.85
N PRO A 195 -6.71 22.53 -5.30
CA PRO A 195 -7.29 23.79 -5.77
C PRO A 195 -6.32 24.96 -5.64
N ALA A 196 -5.64 25.09 -4.50
CA ALA A 196 -4.65 26.14 -4.29
C ALA A 196 -3.40 25.94 -5.16
N SER A 197 -2.92 24.69 -5.28
CA SER A 197 -1.77 24.36 -6.14
C SER A 197 -2.03 24.68 -7.60
N MET A 198 -3.25 24.52 -8.09
CA MET A 198 -3.67 24.85 -9.46
C MET A 198 -4.11 26.31 -9.64
N GLY A 199 -4.30 27.07 -8.57
CA GLY A 199 -4.90 28.41 -8.63
C GLY A 199 -6.36 28.40 -9.09
N ALA A 200 -7.08 27.32 -8.82
CA ALA A 200 -8.47 27.13 -9.22
C ALA A 200 -9.43 27.87 -8.26
N ALA A 201 -10.51 28.42 -8.82
CA ALA A 201 -11.55 29.09 -8.03
C ALA A 201 -12.62 28.13 -7.49
N ASP A 202 -12.81 26.99 -8.16
CA ASP A 202 -13.76 25.96 -7.77
C ASP A 202 -13.03 24.64 -7.48
N ASP A 203 -13.16 24.17 -6.24
CA ASP A 203 -12.44 22.99 -5.76
C ASP A 203 -12.86 21.71 -6.49
N GLN A 204 -14.14 21.59 -6.88
CA GLN A 204 -14.68 20.39 -7.52
C GLN A 204 -14.19 20.26 -8.96
N SER A 205 -14.21 21.36 -9.71
CA SER A 205 -13.59 21.45 -11.03
C SER A 205 -12.10 21.16 -10.94
N ALA A 206 -11.39 21.72 -9.96
CA ALA A 206 -9.95 21.45 -9.77
C ALA A 206 -9.64 19.95 -9.62
N LEU A 207 -10.46 19.21 -8.85
CA LEU A 207 -10.29 17.75 -8.72
C LEU A 207 -10.54 17.00 -10.03
N THR A 208 -11.53 17.45 -10.81
CA THR A 208 -11.85 16.86 -12.11
C THR A 208 -10.75 17.13 -13.13
N ASP A 209 -10.22 18.35 -13.13
CA ASP A 209 -9.10 18.75 -13.97
C ASP A 209 -7.82 17.98 -13.59
N ALA A 210 -7.57 17.75 -12.30
CA ALA A 210 -6.39 17.02 -11.82
C ALA A 210 -6.32 15.56 -12.30
N ILE A 211 -7.44 14.94 -12.66
CA ILE A 211 -7.49 13.60 -13.24
C ILE A 211 -7.69 13.63 -14.76
N THR A 212 -7.58 14.78 -15.41
CA THR A 212 -7.68 14.91 -16.87
C THR A 212 -6.30 14.80 -17.51
N GLU A 213 -6.21 14.06 -18.61
CA GLU A 213 -4.94 13.82 -19.30
C GLU A 213 -4.25 15.13 -19.70
N GLY A 214 -2.95 15.26 -19.36
CA GLY A 214 -2.12 16.40 -19.75
C GLY A 214 -2.31 17.65 -18.92
N VAL A 215 -3.10 17.61 -17.83
CA VAL A 215 -3.29 18.75 -16.94
C VAL A 215 -2.14 18.83 -15.92
N THR A 216 -1.38 19.93 -15.99
CA THR A 216 -0.25 20.21 -15.09
C THR A 216 0.02 21.71 -15.00
N ARG A 217 0.54 22.17 -13.86
CA ARG A 217 0.97 23.55 -13.64
C ARG A 217 2.31 23.89 -14.33
N ASP A 218 3.15 22.89 -14.56
CA ASP A 218 4.47 23.08 -15.18
C ASP A 218 4.72 21.99 -16.26
N PRO A 219 4.28 22.21 -17.51
CA PRO A 219 4.47 21.29 -18.62
C PRO A 219 5.94 21.00 -18.97
N LYS A 220 6.88 21.80 -18.46
CA LYS A 220 8.32 21.59 -18.68
C LYS A 220 8.91 20.62 -17.66
N ARG A 221 8.27 20.46 -16.49
CA ARG A 221 8.70 19.53 -15.44
C ARG A 221 7.87 18.25 -15.43
N ASN A 222 6.53 18.36 -15.55
CA ASN A 222 5.61 17.23 -15.43
C ASN A 222 4.66 17.17 -16.62
N ALA A 223 4.45 15.97 -17.17
CA ALA A 223 3.56 15.75 -18.32
C ALA A 223 2.05 15.87 -17.99
N GLY A 224 1.69 15.92 -16.70
CA GLY A 224 0.29 16.01 -16.25
C GLY A 224 -0.48 14.69 -16.37
N ASN A 225 0.22 13.56 -16.26
CA ASN A 225 -0.37 12.24 -16.50
C ASN A 225 -0.50 11.38 -15.24
N GLY A 226 0.17 11.71 -14.13
CA GLY A 226 0.26 10.85 -12.94
C GLY A 226 -1.08 10.46 -12.32
N LEU A 227 -1.88 11.45 -11.90
CA LEU A 227 -3.21 11.21 -11.33
C LEU A 227 -4.21 10.65 -12.36
N PHE A 228 -4.17 11.13 -13.61
CA PHE A 228 -4.99 10.58 -14.69
C PHE A 228 -4.70 9.09 -14.91
N GLY A 229 -3.43 8.69 -15.04
CA GLY A 229 -3.06 7.29 -15.22
C GLY A 229 -3.42 6.44 -14.02
N SER A 230 -3.21 6.95 -12.79
CA SER A 230 -3.60 6.24 -11.56
C SER A 230 -5.12 6.01 -11.49
N TYR A 231 -5.90 7.01 -11.90
CA TYR A 231 -7.34 6.90 -12.08
C TYR A 231 -7.71 5.87 -13.14
N GLN A 232 -7.07 5.88 -14.31
CA GLN A 232 -7.31 4.89 -15.37
C GLN A 232 -7.03 3.46 -14.91
N VAL A 233 -5.91 3.22 -14.20
CA VAL A 233 -5.56 1.89 -13.66
C VAL A 233 -6.61 1.41 -12.66
N ALA A 234 -7.09 2.29 -11.77
CA ALA A 234 -8.15 1.95 -10.83
C ALA A 234 -9.48 1.65 -11.55
N VAL A 235 -9.89 2.47 -12.53
CA VAL A 235 -11.12 2.28 -13.30
C VAL A 235 -11.11 0.97 -14.08
N LEU A 236 -10.02 0.70 -14.82
CA LEU A 236 -9.94 -0.46 -15.71
C LEU A 236 -9.80 -1.78 -14.97
N SER A 237 -9.50 -1.74 -13.68
CA SER A 237 -9.45 -2.90 -12.78
C SER A 237 -10.72 -3.06 -11.92
N ASP A 238 -11.80 -2.32 -12.22
CA ASP A 238 -13.03 -2.25 -11.41
C ASP A 238 -12.74 -1.95 -9.94
N GLY A 239 -11.72 -1.13 -9.71
CA GLY A 239 -11.18 -0.80 -8.41
C GLY A 239 -11.87 0.39 -7.75
N VAL A 240 -11.10 1.18 -7.00
CA VAL A 240 -11.58 2.40 -6.35
C VAL A 240 -10.58 3.51 -6.58
N PHE A 241 -11.06 4.67 -7.00
CA PHE A 241 -10.29 5.90 -6.98
C PHE A 241 -11.07 6.95 -6.21
N GLU A 242 -10.46 7.53 -5.18
CA GLU A 242 -11.06 8.60 -4.40
C GLU A 242 -10.00 9.67 -4.12
N LEU A 243 -10.35 10.92 -4.40
CA LEU A 243 -9.49 12.09 -4.31
C LEU A 243 -10.19 13.16 -3.47
N ARG A 244 -9.48 13.66 -2.47
CA ARG A 244 -9.95 14.71 -1.54
C ARG A 244 -8.95 15.84 -1.50
N SER A 245 -9.44 17.06 -1.67
CA SER A 245 -8.66 18.28 -1.43
C SER A 245 -9.59 19.48 -1.34
N GLY A 246 -9.28 20.43 -0.45
CA GLY A 246 -10.16 21.56 -0.18
C GLY A 246 -11.57 21.07 0.19
N TRP A 247 -12.58 21.68 -0.40
CA TRP A 247 -13.99 21.33 -0.26
C TRP A 247 -14.46 20.27 -1.26
N GLY A 248 -13.56 19.70 -2.06
CA GLY A 248 -13.89 18.70 -3.07
C GLY A 248 -13.74 17.25 -2.57
N LEU A 249 -14.66 16.38 -3.02
CA LEU A 249 -14.51 14.93 -3.00
C LEU A 249 -14.83 14.39 -4.40
N LEU A 250 -13.84 13.80 -5.06
CA LEU A 250 -14.02 13.06 -6.31
C LEU A 250 -13.89 11.57 -6.04
N ARG A 251 -14.80 10.75 -6.57
CA ARG A 251 -14.76 9.30 -6.37
C ARG A 251 -15.34 8.50 -7.52
N ARG A 252 -14.77 7.32 -7.72
CA ARG A 252 -15.18 6.28 -8.67
C ARG A 252 -14.99 4.93 -7.98
N ILE A 253 -16.06 4.14 -7.85
CA ILE A 253 -16.07 2.87 -7.11
C ILE A 253 -16.61 1.77 -8.02
N GLY A 254 -15.86 0.67 -8.17
CA GLY A 254 -16.27 -0.52 -8.92
C GLY A 254 -16.46 -0.22 -10.39
N ASP A 255 -17.67 -0.42 -10.91
CA ASP A 255 -18.13 -0.11 -12.27
C ASP A 255 -19.00 1.17 -12.37
N GLY A 256 -19.42 1.77 -11.23
CA GLY A 256 -20.35 2.91 -11.22
C GLY A 256 -19.73 4.26 -11.58
N ASP A 257 -20.51 5.29 -11.93
CA ASP A 257 -19.99 6.55 -12.48
C ASP A 257 -18.99 7.33 -11.61
N LEU A 258 -18.15 8.13 -12.26
CA LEU A 258 -17.35 9.17 -11.60
C LEU A 258 -18.28 10.23 -11.00
N ARG A 259 -18.08 10.54 -9.71
CA ARG A 259 -18.84 11.55 -8.99
C ARG A 259 -17.91 12.57 -8.36
N THR A 260 -18.29 13.83 -8.46
CA THR A 260 -17.65 14.92 -7.72
C THR A 260 -18.70 15.57 -6.83
N GLU A 261 -18.43 15.64 -5.54
CA GLU A 261 -19.36 16.06 -4.49
C GLU A 261 -18.71 17.13 -3.60
N PRO A 262 -19.49 18.08 -3.05
CA PRO A 262 -18.97 19.00 -2.04
C PRO A 262 -18.78 18.24 -0.73
N SER A 263 -17.65 18.49 -0.07
CA SER A 263 -17.41 18.05 1.29
C SER A 263 -18.02 19.05 2.27
N THR A 264 -18.49 18.60 3.44
CA THR A 264 -19.05 19.52 4.46
C THR A 264 -17.97 20.23 5.28
N ALA A 265 -16.70 19.84 5.10
CA ALA A 265 -15.55 20.49 5.70
C ALA A 265 -14.34 20.37 4.76
N PRO A 266 -13.39 21.32 4.80
CA PRO A 266 -12.24 21.30 3.92
C PRO A 266 -11.18 20.31 4.42
N TYR A 267 -10.50 19.67 3.47
CA TYR A 267 -9.26 18.95 3.71
C TYR A 267 -8.09 19.86 3.31
N PRO A 268 -7.15 20.20 4.23
CA PRO A 268 -6.12 21.21 3.96
C PRO A 268 -5.17 20.82 2.81
N GLY A 269 -4.78 19.54 2.72
CA GLY A 269 -3.85 19.04 1.69
C GLY A 269 -4.53 18.24 0.57
N THR A 270 -3.91 17.15 0.16
CA THR A 270 -4.50 16.14 -0.74
C THR A 270 -4.52 14.75 -0.09
N SER A 271 -5.60 13.99 -0.31
CA SER A 271 -5.66 12.57 0.02
C SER A 271 -6.14 11.79 -1.18
N VAL A 272 -5.35 10.80 -1.59
CA VAL A 272 -5.63 9.89 -2.70
C VAL A 272 -5.77 8.49 -2.16
N ARG A 273 -6.91 7.86 -2.39
CA ARG A 273 -7.14 6.43 -2.15
C ARG A 273 -7.26 5.75 -3.51
N CYS A 274 -6.40 4.77 -3.75
CA CYS A 274 -6.40 3.99 -4.97
C CYS A 274 -6.44 2.51 -4.63
N ARG A 275 -7.44 1.78 -5.15
CA ARG A 275 -7.56 0.34 -5.10
C ARG A 275 -7.51 -0.21 -6.51
N ILE A 276 -6.62 -1.16 -6.73
CA ILE A 276 -6.36 -1.78 -8.03
C ILE A 276 -6.61 -3.28 -7.91
N GLY A 277 -7.47 -3.82 -8.78
CA GLY A 277 -7.64 -5.26 -8.95
C GLY A 277 -6.51 -5.85 -9.80
N LEU A 278 -5.94 -6.99 -9.39
CA LEU A 278 -4.85 -7.67 -10.11
C LEU A 278 -5.34 -8.87 -10.94
N GLY A 279 -6.64 -8.97 -11.17
CA GLY A 279 -7.25 -10.09 -11.90
C GLY A 279 -7.06 -10.06 -13.42
N ASP A 280 -6.70 -8.90 -14.00
CA ASP A 280 -6.50 -8.72 -15.44
C ASP A 280 -5.01 -8.50 -15.77
N PRO A 281 -4.31 -9.51 -16.36
CA PRO A 281 -2.94 -9.35 -16.82
C PRO A 281 -2.75 -8.29 -17.91
N GLY A 282 -3.81 -7.93 -18.65
CA GLY A 282 -3.80 -6.90 -19.69
C GLY A 282 -4.00 -5.47 -19.17
N LEU A 283 -4.10 -5.29 -17.85
CA LEU A 283 -4.39 -4.01 -17.21
C LEU A 283 -3.41 -2.90 -17.61
N LEU A 284 -2.10 -3.18 -17.58
CA LEU A 284 -1.08 -2.18 -17.93
C LEU A 284 -1.24 -1.69 -19.37
N ALA A 285 -1.33 -2.62 -20.32
CA ALA A 285 -1.43 -2.32 -21.74
C ALA A 285 -2.69 -1.51 -22.10
N ARG A 286 -3.73 -1.57 -21.25
CA ARG A 286 -4.97 -0.80 -21.39
C ARG A 286 -4.88 0.55 -20.67
N ALA A 287 -4.31 0.58 -19.47
CA ALA A 287 -4.39 1.71 -18.56
C ALA A 287 -3.33 2.79 -18.78
N LEU A 288 -2.09 2.40 -19.13
CA LEU A 288 -1.02 3.36 -19.40
C LEU A 288 -0.93 3.66 -20.91
N ARG A 289 -2.03 4.13 -21.48
CA ARG A 289 -2.07 4.66 -22.85
C ARG A 289 -2.32 6.16 -22.80
N PHE A 290 -1.28 6.94 -23.08
CA PHE A 290 -1.35 8.40 -23.13
C PHE A 290 -1.27 8.86 -24.58
N ARG A 291 -2.21 9.70 -25.03
CA ARG A 291 -2.29 10.24 -26.39
C ARG A 291 -2.20 9.16 -27.48
N GLY A 292 -2.75 7.98 -27.21
CA GLY A 292 -2.73 6.82 -28.10
C GLY A 292 -1.41 6.03 -28.14
N GLN A 293 -0.40 6.43 -27.37
CA GLN A 293 0.87 5.70 -27.24
C GLN A 293 0.89 4.89 -25.95
N SER A 294 1.38 3.65 -26.04
CA SER A 294 1.62 2.82 -24.84
C SER A 294 2.80 3.39 -24.07
N HIS A 295 2.62 3.64 -22.78
CA HIS A 295 3.68 4.02 -21.87
C HIS A 295 4.11 2.78 -21.08
N ASP A 296 5.32 2.29 -21.40
CA ASP A 296 5.97 1.23 -20.64
C ASP A 296 7.11 1.86 -19.82
N PRO A 297 6.99 1.92 -18.49
CA PRO A 297 8.05 2.47 -17.64
C PRO A 297 9.36 1.70 -17.85
N PRO A 298 10.48 2.39 -18.16
CA PRO A 298 11.78 1.74 -18.23
C PRO A 298 12.24 1.31 -16.83
N HIS A 299 12.90 0.15 -16.72
CA HIS A 299 13.50 -0.38 -15.48
C HIS A 299 12.54 -0.55 -14.30
N ASP A 300 11.65 -1.54 -14.41
CA ASP A 300 10.67 -1.87 -13.35
C ASP A 300 11.27 -2.53 -12.11
N TYR A 301 10.47 -2.59 -11.05
CA TYR A 301 10.83 -3.20 -9.77
C TYR A 301 11.41 -4.62 -9.89
N LEU A 302 10.86 -5.49 -10.75
CA LEU A 302 11.39 -6.86 -10.86
C LEU A 302 12.78 -6.86 -11.47
N GLN A 303 13.00 -6.01 -12.47
CA GLN A 303 14.32 -5.83 -13.07
C GLN A 303 15.35 -5.37 -12.03
N ARG A 304 14.99 -4.39 -11.19
CA ARG A 304 15.91 -3.80 -10.21
C ARG A 304 16.20 -4.74 -9.03
N GLU A 305 15.20 -5.50 -8.58
CA GLU A 305 15.32 -6.31 -7.35
C GLU A 305 15.65 -7.78 -7.57
N TYR A 306 15.35 -8.34 -8.74
CA TYR A 306 15.47 -9.77 -8.99
C TYR A 306 16.20 -10.12 -10.30
N GLU A 307 16.29 -9.23 -11.30
CA GLU A 307 16.93 -9.56 -12.57
C GLU A 307 18.45 -9.34 -12.51
N ASP A 308 19.23 -10.34 -12.90
CA ASP A 308 20.66 -10.18 -13.10
C ASP A 308 20.99 -9.58 -14.48
N ASN A 309 22.28 -9.32 -14.73
CA ASN A 309 22.75 -8.75 -15.99
C ASN A 309 22.49 -9.64 -17.22
N HIS A 310 22.08 -10.90 -17.03
CA HIS A 310 21.79 -11.87 -18.09
C HIS A 310 20.29 -12.18 -18.20
N GLY A 311 19.42 -11.47 -17.48
CA GLY A 311 17.97 -11.64 -17.52
C GLY A 311 17.44 -12.79 -16.64
N ALA A 312 18.28 -13.39 -15.78
CA ALA A 312 17.86 -14.42 -14.86
C ALA A 312 17.22 -13.80 -13.61
N MET A 313 16.06 -14.34 -13.20
CA MET A 313 15.43 -13.98 -11.92
C MET A 313 16.16 -14.66 -10.77
N ILE A 314 16.79 -13.91 -9.88
CA ILE A 314 17.52 -14.38 -8.70
C ILE A 314 16.82 -13.90 -7.44
N VAL A 315 16.44 -14.84 -6.58
CA VAL A 315 15.90 -14.57 -5.25
C VAL A 315 16.98 -14.87 -4.22
N ASN A 316 17.53 -13.84 -3.60
CA ASN A 316 18.39 -14.00 -2.43
C ASN A 316 17.52 -14.44 -1.23
N MET A 317 17.59 -15.72 -0.87
CA MET A 317 16.73 -16.32 0.14
C MET A 317 17.00 -15.74 1.53
N LYS A 318 18.25 -15.40 1.86
CA LYS A 318 18.58 -14.77 3.14
C LYS A 318 17.94 -13.38 3.27
N LYS A 319 18.07 -12.53 2.25
CA LYS A 319 17.48 -11.17 2.23
C LYS A 319 15.95 -11.25 2.27
N LYS A 320 15.35 -12.10 1.43
CA LYS A 320 13.89 -12.08 1.21
C LYS A 320 13.10 -12.96 2.19
N ALA A 321 13.68 -14.04 2.73
CA ALA A 321 12.95 -15.04 3.53
C ALA A 321 13.48 -15.25 4.95
N SER A 322 14.43 -14.44 5.43
CA SER A 322 15.02 -14.57 6.78
C SER A 322 13.98 -14.62 7.91
N LEU A 323 12.93 -13.79 7.83
CA LEU A 323 11.83 -13.77 8.81
C LEU A 323 10.77 -14.85 8.56
N ASP A 324 10.88 -15.61 7.47
CA ASP A 324 9.88 -16.56 6.99
C ASP A 324 10.26 -18.03 7.19
N PHE A 325 11.55 -18.35 7.27
CA PHE A 325 12.07 -19.74 7.35
C PHE A 325 11.47 -20.59 8.49
N GLY A 326 10.97 -19.93 9.55
CA GLY A 326 10.39 -20.56 10.73
C GLY A 326 8.93 -21.02 10.60
N SER A 327 8.22 -20.75 9.50
CA SER A 327 6.76 -20.95 9.48
C SER A 327 6.17 -21.43 8.16
N ARG A 328 5.04 -22.17 8.24
CA ARG A 328 4.19 -22.47 7.07
C ARG A 328 3.70 -21.18 6.39
N ARG A 329 3.35 -20.15 7.16
CA ARG A 329 2.93 -18.86 6.59
C ARG A 329 4.03 -18.26 5.70
N GLY A 330 5.28 -18.32 6.15
CA GLY A 330 6.44 -17.90 5.36
C GLY A 330 6.63 -18.73 4.10
N GLY A 331 6.48 -20.06 4.20
CA GLY A 331 6.54 -20.95 3.04
C GLY A 331 5.49 -20.62 1.98
N ARG A 332 4.26 -20.28 2.39
CA ARG A 332 3.19 -19.81 1.48
C ARG A 332 3.57 -18.53 0.75
N ARG A 333 4.10 -17.54 1.49
CA ARG A 333 4.50 -16.24 0.93
C ARG A 333 5.62 -16.41 -0.10
N MET A 334 6.64 -17.20 0.20
CA MET A 334 7.73 -17.48 -0.73
C MET A 334 7.28 -18.29 -1.95
N ARG A 335 6.40 -19.28 -1.76
CA ARG A 335 5.77 -20.01 -2.87
C ARG A 335 5.04 -19.09 -3.83
N ARG A 336 4.24 -18.16 -3.29
CA ARG A 336 3.51 -17.18 -4.11
C ARG A 336 4.44 -16.24 -4.84
N MET A 337 5.44 -15.68 -4.15
CA MET A 337 6.46 -14.82 -4.77
C MET A 337 7.13 -15.52 -5.96
N VAL A 338 7.64 -16.74 -5.78
CA VAL A 338 8.30 -17.49 -6.85
C VAL A 338 7.33 -17.82 -7.99
N ARG A 339 6.08 -18.15 -7.69
CA ARG A 339 5.06 -18.34 -8.73
C ARG A 339 4.84 -17.07 -9.55
N ASN A 340 4.73 -15.91 -8.90
CA ASN A 340 4.57 -14.63 -9.58
C ASN A 340 5.80 -14.29 -10.44
N LEU A 341 7.01 -14.54 -9.94
CA LEU A 341 8.24 -14.34 -10.72
C LEU A 341 8.32 -15.27 -11.95
N LEU A 342 7.76 -16.47 -11.86
CA LEU A 342 7.67 -17.41 -13.00
C LEU A 342 6.63 -17.00 -14.05
N VAL A 343 5.76 -16.01 -13.77
CA VAL A 343 4.84 -15.45 -14.77
C VAL A 343 5.65 -14.58 -15.72
N GLY A 344 5.80 -15.02 -16.96
CA GLY A 344 6.57 -14.30 -17.99
C GLY A 344 8.08 -14.59 -17.98
N HIS A 345 8.60 -15.38 -17.03
CA HIS A 345 10.01 -15.77 -16.99
C HIS A 345 10.22 -17.29 -17.07
N PRO A 346 11.25 -17.76 -17.80
CA PRO A 346 11.48 -19.19 -18.00
C PRO A 346 11.86 -19.91 -16.70
N SER A 347 12.66 -19.27 -15.85
CA SER A 347 13.19 -19.86 -14.63
C SER A 347 13.48 -18.84 -13.54
N VAL A 348 13.53 -19.31 -12.30
CA VAL A 348 13.95 -18.57 -11.10
C VAL A 348 15.10 -19.32 -10.44
N VAL A 349 16.13 -18.58 -10.06
CA VAL A 349 17.27 -19.04 -9.26
C VAL A 349 17.03 -18.63 -7.80
N LEU A 350 17.07 -19.60 -6.90
CA LEU A 350 16.99 -19.39 -5.45
C LEU A 350 18.40 -19.51 -4.89
N ASP A 351 18.93 -18.38 -4.43
CA ASP A 351 20.26 -18.29 -3.85
C ASP A 351 20.19 -18.42 -2.33
N PHE A 352 20.78 -19.50 -1.82
CA PHE A 352 20.80 -19.83 -0.39
C PHE A 352 22.07 -19.36 0.31
N ASP A 353 22.87 -18.51 -0.31
CA ASP A 353 24.08 -17.98 0.34
C ASP A 353 23.76 -17.36 1.72
N GLY A 354 24.47 -17.85 2.74
CA GLY A 354 24.28 -17.49 4.13
C GLY A 354 22.96 -17.94 4.79
N VAL A 355 22.22 -18.88 4.20
CA VAL A 355 21.06 -19.54 4.82
C VAL A 355 21.49 -20.81 5.54
N GLY A 356 21.53 -20.77 6.89
CA GLY A 356 22.01 -21.90 7.68
C GLY A 356 20.96 -22.96 8.05
N ILE A 357 19.66 -22.60 8.10
CA ILE A 357 18.60 -23.53 8.46
C ILE A 357 17.22 -23.05 7.98
N ILE A 358 16.36 -24.00 7.61
CA ILE A 358 14.93 -23.80 7.38
C ILE A 358 14.13 -24.82 8.19
N THR A 359 12.84 -24.57 8.45
CA THR A 359 11.97 -25.57 9.08
C THR A 359 11.41 -26.56 8.06
N SER A 360 11.15 -27.81 8.48
CA SER A 360 10.46 -28.79 7.62
C SER A 360 9.08 -28.29 7.17
N SER A 361 8.39 -27.52 8.02
CA SER A 361 7.11 -26.90 7.68
C SER A 361 7.22 -25.83 6.58
N PHE A 362 8.31 -25.07 6.57
CA PHE A 362 8.59 -24.12 5.50
C PHE A 362 8.94 -24.87 4.20
N ALA A 363 9.79 -25.90 4.29
CA ALA A 363 10.20 -26.70 3.14
C ALA A 363 9.03 -27.41 2.44
N ASP A 364 8.13 -28.05 3.20
CA ASP A 364 6.92 -28.68 2.66
C ASP A 364 5.99 -27.68 1.99
N GLU A 365 5.69 -26.58 2.69
CA GLU A 365 4.75 -25.58 2.20
C GLU A 365 5.27 -24.81 0.98
N PHE A 366 6.57 -24.58 0.92
CA PHE A 366 7.20 -23.91 -0.22
C PHE A 366 7.54 -24.90 -1.33
N PHE A 367 8.57 -25.72 -1.15
CA PHE A 367 9.11 -26.58 -2.20
C PHE A 367 8.21 -27.77 -2.49
N GLY A 368 7.73 -28.45 -1.45
CA GLY A 368 6.87 -29.62 -1.61
C GLY A 368 5.59 -29.29 -2.40
N ARG A 369 4.85 -28.26 -1.97
CA ARG A 369 3.63 -27.83 -2.68
C ARG A 369 3.93 -27.21 -4.06
N LEU A 370 5.05 -26.51 -4.24
CA LEU A 370 5.43 -25.95 -5.54
C LEU A 370 5.77 -27.06 -6.54
N PHE A 371 6.49 -28.09 -6.10
CA PHE A 371 6.82 -29.27 -6.91
C PHE A 371 5.56 -29.98 -7.42
N VAL A 372 4.58 -30.20 -6.54
CA VAL A 372 3.30 -30.81 -6.90
C VAL A 372 2.53 -29.94 -7.90
N ALA A 373 2.43 -28.63 -7.64
CA ALA A 373 1.68 -27.71 -8.49
C ALA A 373 2.29 -27.55 -9.90
N MET A 374 3.61 -27.59 -10.04
CA MET A 374 4.31 -27.45 -11.32
C MET A 374 4.48 -28.78 -12.06
N GLY A 375 4.53 -29.88 -11.31
CA GLY A 375 4.97 -31.18 -11.79
C GLY A 375 6.51 -31.30 -11.87
N PRO A 376 7.05 -32.53 -11.82
CA PRO A 376 8.49 -32.76 -11.66
C PRO A 376 9.33 -32.12 -12.76
N ARG A 377 8.92 -32.26 -14.02
CA ARG A 377 9.67 -31.73 -15.17
C ARG A 377 9.79 -30.21 -15.11
N ALA A 378 8.68 -29.51 -14.90
CA ALA A 378 8.69 -28.04 -14.86
C ALA A 378 9.42 -27.51 -13.62
N PHE A 379 9.28 -28.17 -12.47
CA PHE A 379 10.02 -27.80 -11.28
C PHE A 379 11.53 -27.88 -11.52
N MET A 380 12.03 -29.03 -12.02
CA MET A 380 13.47 -29.23 -12.25
C MET A 380 14.05 -28.33 -13.35
N THR A 381 13.27 -27.91 -14.35
CA THR A 381 13.77 -27.03 -15.42
C THR A 381 13.63 -25.54 -15.09
N ARG A 382 12.67 -25.17 -14.25
CA ARG A 382 12.33 -23.75 -13.99
C ARG A 382 12.76 -23.26 -12.61
N ILE A 383 13.02 -24.15 -11.65
CA ILE A 383 13.55 -23.78 -10.33
C ILE A 383 14.98 -24.28 -10.23
N ARG A 384 15.93 -23.35 -10.07
CA ARG A 384 17.33 -23.65 -9.81
C ARG A 384 17.65 -23.22 -8.39
N MET A 385 18.35 -24.05 -7.63
CA MET A 385 18.83 -23.71 -6.30
C MET A 385 20.36 -23.68 -6.32
N ILE A 386 20.96 -22.64 -5.76
CA ILE A 386 22.42 -22.47 -5.68
C ILE A 386 22.82 -22.14 -4.24
N ASN A 387 24.09 -22.42 -3.90
CA ASN A 387 24.65 -22.16 -2.57
C ASN A 387 23.84 -22.81 -1.42
N VAL A 388 23.24 -23.97 -1.69
CA VAL A 388 22.44 -24.71 -0.69
C VAL A 388 23.37 -25.55 0.17
N ASP A 389 23.30 -25.39 1.50
CA ASP A 389 23.98 -26.29 2.43
C ASP A 389 23.27 -27.66 2.49
N LEU A 390 24.04 -28.72 2.77
CA LEU A 390 23.56 -30.11 2.84
C LEU A 390 22.35 -30.28 3.78
N THR A 391 22.31 -29.53 4.88
CA THR A 391 21.19 -29.60 5.84
C THR A 391 19.90 -29.08 5.22
N VAL A 392 19.98 -27.96 4.50
CA VAL A 392 18.84 -27.34 3.83
C VAL A 392 18.39 -28.18 2.65
N GLU A 393 19.33 -28.70 1.86
CA GLU A 393 19.07 -29.61 0.74
C GLU A 393 18.30 -30.85 1.20
N GLY A 394 18.77 -31.52 2.26
CA GLY A 394 18.09 -32.70 2.81
C GLY A 394 16.66 -32.44 3.31
N LEU A 395 16.38 -31.23 3.83
CA LEU A 395 15.03 -30.83 4.22
C LEU A 395 14.12 -30.57 3.01
N ILE A 396 14.65 -29.97 1.94
CA ILE A 396 13.94 -29.73 0.68
C ILE A 396 13.61 -31.06 0.00
N ASP A 397 14.60 -31.96 -0.13
CA ASP A 397 14.42 -33.27 -0.75
C ASP A 397 13.37 -34.10 -0.03
N ARG A 398 13.42 -34.10 1.31
CA ARG A 398 12.42 -34.78 2.13
C ARG A 398 11.02 -34.23 1.88
N ALA A 399 10.86 -32.91 1.82
CA ALA A 399 9.58 -32.27 1.53
C ALA A 399 9.04 -32.66 0.13
N ILE A 400 9.90 -32.65 -0.89
CA ILE A 400 9.54 -33.05 -2.27
C ILE A 400 9.15 -34.53 -2.33
N LEU A 401 9.97 -35.42 -1.75
CA LEU A 401 9.72 -36.87 -1.74
C LEU A 401 8.42 -37.21 -1.01
N GLN A 402 8.14 -36.57 0.12
CA GLN A 402 6.92 -36.78 0.88
C GLN A 402 5.68 -36.44 0.05
N ARG A 403 5.71 -35.30 -0.65
CA ARG A 403 4.59 -34.85 -1.50
C ARG A 403 4.46 -35.66 -2.80
N SER A 404 5.58 -36.10 -3.38
CA SER A 404 5.56 -36.98 -4.56
C SER A 404 4.90 -38.33 -4.30
N ARG A 405 4.92 -38.82 -3.05
CA ARG A 405 4.27 -40.10 -2.65
C ARG A 405 2.79 -39.95 -2.33
N LEU A 406 2.35 -38.78 -1.88
CA LEU A 406 0.99 -38.52 -1.41
C LEU A 406 0.01 -38.07 -2.51
N GLY A 407 0.50 -37.72 -3.70
CA GLY A 407 -0.34 -37.20 -4.80
C GLY A 407 -1.08 -35.91 -4.42
N ASN A 408 -1.96 -35.39 -5.29
CA ASN A 408 -2.73 -34.14 -5.14
C ASN A 408 -3.75 -34.12 -3.97
N SER A 409 -3.48 -34.78 -2.84
CA SER A 409 -4.30 -34.63 -1.63
C SER A 409 -4.08 -33.23 -1.04
N GLU A 410 -5.01 -32.31 -1.34
CA GLU A 410 -5.07 -30.98 -0.73
C GLU A 410 -5.60 -31.08 0.71
N ASP A 411 -4.82 -30.52 1.64
CA ASP A 411 -5.28 -29.92 2.90
C ASP A 411 -4.75 -28.47 2.97
#